data_AF-A0A132MI68-F1
#
_entry.id   AF-A0A132MI68-F1
#
_cell.length_a   1.000
_cell.length_b   1.000
_cell.length_c   1.000
_cell.angle_alpha   90.00
_cell.angle_beta   90.00
_cell.angle_gamma   90.00
#
_symmetry.space_group_name_H-M   'P 1'
#
loop_
_entity.id
_entity.type
_entity.pdbx_description
1 polymer ?
#
loop_
_entity_poly.entity_id
_entity_poly.type
_entity_poly.pdbx_seq_one_letter_code
_entity_poly.pdbx_strand_id
1 'polypeptide(L)'
;MSAGVGDGFHVQPDGLVKVGDELSGLSDQIEKVAEQARAAAEPVAGLGRGWAAVQAFQECAEAWGQHLRGAAERARAAGDRLKLTASKYAAADDLARMTFHRVLRDLGGQARW
;
A
#
# COMPACT_ATOMS: atom_id res chain seq x y z
N MET A 1 32.92 -24.36 9.73
CA MET A 1 32.68 -23.33 8.69
C MET A 1 31.96 -24.00 7.55
N SER A 2 30.68 -23.70 7.37
CA SER A 2 29.86 -24.18 6.25
C SER A 2 29.08 -22.98 5.75
N ALA A 3 29.63 -22.30 4.75
CA ALA A 3 28.92 -21.26 4.01
C ALA A 3 27.83 -21.95 3.18
N GLY A 4 26.61 -21.94 3.70
CA GLY A 4 25.42 -22.37 2.98
C GLY A 4 25.01 -21.27 2.01
N VAL A 5 25.14 -21.57 0.72
CA VAL A 5 24.83 -20.72 -0.42
C VAL A 5 23.33 -20.38 -0.43
N GLY A 6 23.04 -19.07 -0.43
CA GLY A 6 21.75 -18.50 -0.75
C GLY A 6 21.36 -17.37 0.20
N ASP A 7 21.88 -16.16 -0.01
CA ASP A 7 21.17 -14.93 0.36
C ASP A 7 19.89 -14.89 -0.49
N GLY A 8 18.94 -15.79 -0.19
CA GLY A 8 17.61 -15.71 -0.75
C GLY A 8 17.03 -14.40 -0.27
N PHE A 9 16.54 -13.57 -1.18
CA PHE A 9 15.63 -12.49 -0.82
C PHE A 9 14.46 -13.12 -0.04
N HIS A 10 14.56 -13.16 1.29
CA HIS A 10 13.48 -13.59 2.16
C HIS A 10 12.44 -12.49 2.15
N VAL A 11 11.59 -12.52 1.13
CA VAL A 11 10.42 -11.66 1.10
C VAL A 11 9.48 -12.16 2.18
N GLN A 12 9.21 -11.31 3.17
CA GLN A 12 8.24 -11.56 4.24
C GLN A 12 6.88 -11.04 3.77
N PRO A 13 5.94 -11.91 3.33
CA PRO A 13 4.66 -11.46 2.80
C PRO A 13 3.87 -10.65 3.82
N ASP A 14 3.92 -11.06 5.10
CA ASP A 14 3.26 -10.33 6.21
C ASP A 14 3.80 -8.91 6.37
N GLY A 15 5.11 -8.72 6.16
CA GLY A 15 5.73 -7.39 6.18
C GLY A 15 5.22 -6.50 5.04
N LEU A 16 5.06 -7.07 3.84
CA LEU A 16 4.48 -6.35 2.70
C LEU A 16 3.00 -5.99 2.92
N VAL A 17 2.20 -6.90 3.50
CA VAL A 17 0.81 -6.64 3.86
C VAL A 17 0.73 -5.48 4.85
N LYS A 18 1.54 -5.53 5.92
CA LYS A 18 1.58 -4.49 6.96
C LYS A 18 1.89 -3.12 6.38
N VAL A 19 2.94 -3.00 5.56
CA VAL A 19 3.29 -1.73 4.90
C VAL A 19 2.16 -1.29 3.96
N GLY A 20 1.50 -2.22 3.27
CA GLY A 20 0.35 -1.89 2.43
C GLY A 20 -0.86 -1.38 3.21
N ASP A 21 -1.11 -1.90 4.41
CA ASP A 21 -2.15 -1.40 5.33
C ASP A 21 -1.78 -0.01 5.88
N GLU A 22 -0.52 0.20 6.27
CA GLU A 22 -0.03 1.50 6.73
C GLU A 22 -0.20 2.59 5.65
N LEU A 23 0.11 2.28 4.39
CA LEU A 23 -0.09 3.20 3.26
C LEU A 23 -1.57 3.50 3.00
N SER A 24 -2.43 2.50 3.18
CA SER A 24 -3.89 2.67 3.07
C SER A 24 -4.41 3.58 4.18
N GLY A 25 -3.95 3.37 5.42
CA GLY A 25 -4.30 4.23 6.56
C GLY A 25 -3.79 5.67 6.39
N LEU A 26 -2.61 5.86 5.80
CA LEU A 26 -2.08 7.19 5.48
C LEU A 26 -2.94 7.88 4.40
N SER A 27 -3.37 7.15 3.38
CA SER A 27 -4.29 7.64 2.34
C SER A 27 -5.57 8.19 2.96
N ASP A 28 -6.20 7.42 3.85
CA ASP A 28 -7.44 7.83 4.52
C ASP A 28 -7.24 9.08 5.39
N GLN A 29 -6.09 9.21 6.06
CA GLN A 29 -5.75 10.41 6.83
C GLN A 29 -5.57 11.64 5.95
N ILE A 30 -4.91 11.49 4.80
CA ILE A 30 -4.69 12.57 3.84
C ILE A 30 -6.03 13.08 3.28
N GLU A 31 -6.95 12.18 2.91
CA GLU A 31 -8.29 12.55 2.46
C GLU A 31 -9.04 13.34 3.54
N LYS A 32 -8.95 12.91 4.80
CA LYS A 32 -9.60 13.58 5.93
C LYS A 32 -9.07 15.00 6.14
N VAL A 33 -7.75 15.19 6.03
CA VAL A 33 -7.12 16.52 6.11
C VAL A 33 -7.54 17.40 4.95
N ALA A 34 -7.62 16.85 3.73
CA ALA A 34 -8.06 17.59 2.55
C ALA A 34 -9.51 18.09 2.70
N GLU A 35 -10.42 17.25 3.21
CA GLU A 35 -11.81 17.64 3.47
C GLU A 35 -11.94 18.68 4.58
N GLN A 36 -11.16 18.56 5.66
CA GLN A 36 -11.12 19.57 6.73
C GLN A 36 -10.62 20.92 6.23
N ALA A 37 -9.57 20.93 5.40
CA ALA A 37 -9.06 22.16 4.79
C ALA A 37 -10.11 22.82 3.87
N ARG A 38 -10.84 22.00 3.09
CA ARG A 38 -11.94 22.48 2.25
C ARG A 38 -13.07 23.10 3.08
N ALA A 39 -13.52 22.41 4.11
CA ALA A 39 -14.57 22.88 5.01
C ALA A 39 -14.16 24.17 5.76
N ALA A 40 -12.87 24.33 6.10
CA ALA A 40 -12.36 25.56 6.71
C ALA A 40 -12.29 26.74 5.72
N ALA A 41 -12.14 26.49 4.43
CA ALA A 41 -12.11 27.53 3.39
C ALA A 41 -13.52 28.01 2.97
N GLU A 42 -14.56 27.19 3.20
CA GLU A 42 -15.94 27.46 2.78
C GLU A 42 -16.59 28.71 3.43
N PRO A 43 -16.40 29.00 4.73
CA PRO A 43 -16.90 30.24 5.35
C PRO A 43 -16.21 31.50 4.82
N VAL A 44 -14.92 31.40 4.45
CA VAL A 44 -14.13 32.50 3.90
C VAL A 44 -14.66 32.90 2.51
N ALA A 45 -15.12 31.92 1.73
CA ALA A 45 -15.79 32.14 0.45
C ALA A 45 -17.09 32.95 0.58
N GLY A 46 -17.85 32.73 1.66
CA GLY A 46 -19.13 33.40 1.92
C GLY A 46 -18.98 34.86 2.36
N LEU A 47 -17.91 35.19 3.09
CA LEU A 47 -17.67 36.51 3.66
C LEU A 47 -16.91 37.47 2.73
N GLY A 48 -16.25 36.93 1.71
CA GLY A 48 -15.25 37.66 0.92
C GLY A 48 -15.58 37.94 -0.54
N ARG A 49 -16.87 37.91 -0.96
CA ARG A 49 -17.24 38.21 -2.36
C ARG A 49 -16.75 39.61 -2.76
N GLY A 50 -15.68 39.65 -3.55
CA GLY A 50 -15.10 40.88 -4.11
C GLY A 50 -13.65 41.15 -3.73
N TRP A 51 -13.05 40.37 -2.83
CA TRP A 51 -11.64 40.52 -2.49
C TRP A 51 -10.80 39.49 -3.26
N ALA A 52 -9.90 39.97 -4.13
CA ALA A 52 -9.01 39.11 -4.92
C ALA A 52 -8.20 38.12 -4.07
N ALA A 53 -7.86 38.50 -2.82
CA ALA A 53 -7.19 37.63 -1.86
C ALA A 53 -8.00 36.38 -1.47
N VAL A 54 -9.35 36.49 -1.43
CA VAL A 54 -10.22 35.36 -1.07
C VAL A 54 -10.31 34.37 -2.22
N GLN A 55 -10.41 34.85 -3.46
CA GLN A 55 -10.37 33.98 -4.64
C GLN A 55 -9.03 33.24 -4.76
N ALA A 56 -7.90 33.95 -4.58
CA ALA A 56 -6.58 33.33 -4.59
C ALA A 56 -6.43 32.27 -3.48
N PHE A 57 -7.01 32.51 -2.30
CA PHE A 57 -7.00 31.53 -1.22
C PHE A 57 -7.83 30.29 -1.56
N GLN A 58 -9.00 30.45 -2.18
CA GLN A 58 -9.85 29.33 -2.62
C GLN A 58 -9.16 28.49 -3.69
N GLU A 59 -8.57 29.13 -4.71
CA GLU A 59 -7.84 28.44 -5.77
C GLU A 59 -6.64 27.66 -5.19
N CYS A 60 -5.92 28.27 -4.25
CA CYS A 60 -4.83 27.60 -3.54
C CYS A 60 -5.34 26.39 -2.74
N ALA A 61 -6.41 26.56 -1.96
CA ALA A 61 -6.98 25.48 -1.16
C ALA A 61 -7.49 24.33 -2.04
N GLU A 62 -8.11 24.63 -3.18
CA GLU A 62 -8.58 23.64 -4.14
C GLU A 62 -7.43 22.89 -4.81
N ALA A 63 -6.39 23.60 -5.27
CA ALA A 63 -5.19 22.99 -5.84
C ALA A 63 -4.47 22.09 -4.82
N TRP A 64 -4.40 22.53 -3.56
CA TRP A 64 -3.82 21.75 -2.48
C TRP A 64 -4.65 20.49 -2.20
N GLY A 65 -5.98 20.62 -2.14
CA GLY A 65 -6.89 19.48 -1.98
C GLY A 65 -6.79 18.46 -3.11
N GLN A 66 -6.65 18.91 -4.35
CA GLN A 66 -6.42 18.03 -5.50
C GLN A 66 -5.07 17.29 -5.39
N HIS A 67 -4.01 18.00 -5.01
CA HIS A 67 -2.70 17.38 -4.81
C HIS A 67 -2.69 16.33 -3.68
N LEU A 68 -3.37 16.62 -2.56
CA LEU A 68 -3.51 15.67 -1.46
C LEU A 68 -4.29 14.43 -1.88
N ARG A 69 -5.42 14.57 -2.58
CA ARG A 69 -6.17 13.42 -3.14
C ARG A 69 -5.30 12.58 -4.08
N GLY A 70 -4.56 13.20 -4.98
CA GLY A 70 -3.62 12.47 -5.86
C GLY A 70 -2.46 11.80 -5.11
N ALA A 71 -2.04 12.31 -3.95
CA ALA A 71 -1.07 11.64 -3.09
C ALA A 71 -1.69 10.43 -2.38
N ALA A 72 -2.91 10.57 -1.87
CA ALA A 72 -3.68 9.50 -1.24
C ALA A 72 -3.91 8.33 -2.22
N GLU A 73 -4.39 8.60 -3.42
CA GLU A 73 -4.59 7.58 -4.47
C GLU A 73 -3.31 6.81 -4.79
N ARG A 74 -2.17 7.51 -4.90
CA ARG A 74 -0.87 6.88 -5.15
C ARG A 74 -0.41 6.01 -3.98
N ALA A 75 -0.62 6.47 -2.74
CA ALA A 75 -0.33 5.68 -1.55
C ALA A 75 -1.19 4.41 -1.50
N ARG A 76 -2.50 4.52 -1.75
CA ARG A 76 -3.43 3.39 -1.83
C ARG A 76 -3.01 2.39 -2.90
N ALA A 77 -2.73 2.85 -4.12
CA ALA A 77 -2.27 2.00 -5.22
C ALA A 77 -0.93 1.30 -4.91
N ALA A 78 -0.01 1.98 -4.21
CA ALA A 78 1.22 1.35 -3.74
C ALA A 78 0.93 0.27 -2.69
N GLY A 79 0.04 0.53 -1.73
CA GLY A 79 -0.36 -0.45 -0.74
C GLY A 79 -1.02 -1.70 -1.34
N ASP A 80 -1.91 -1.52 -2.31
CA ASP A 80 -2.56 -2.62 -3.04
C ASP A 80 -1.54 -3.47 -3.80
N ARG A 81 -0.53 -2.84 -4.42
CA ARG A 81 0.55 -3.56 -5.10
C ARG A 81 1.40 -4.38 -4.13
N LEU A 82 1.67 -3.88 -2.93
CA LEU A 82 2.40 -4.62 -1.90
C LEU A 82 1.61 -5.84 -1.44
N LYS A 83 0.31 -5.68 -1.17
CA LYS A 83 -0.59 -6.77 -0.79
C LYS A 83 -0.70 -7.84 -1.88
N LEU A 84 -0.83 -7.43 -3.14
CA LEU A 84 -0.84 -8.35 -4.28
C LEU A 84 0.49 -9.10 -4.39
N THR A 85 1.61 -8.40 -4.17
CA THR A 85 2.94 -9.01 -4.19
C THR A 85 3.08 -10.04 -3.07
N ALA A 86 2.64 -9.70 -1.85
CA ALA A 86 2.61 -10.62 -0.72
C ALA A 86 1.82 -11.90 -1.04
N SER A 87 0.61 -11.75 -1.60
CA SER A 87 -0.23 -12.87 -2.00
C SER A 87 0.44 -13.79 -3.02
N LYS A 88 1.16 -13.21 -4.00
CA LYS A 88 1.94 -14.00 -4.98
C LYS A 88 3.07 -14.78 -4.34
N TYR A 89 3.79 -14.19 -3.39
CA TYR A 89 4.85 -14.90 -2.65
C TYR A 89 4.28 -16.04 -1.80
N ALA A 90 3.17 -15.81 -1.09
CA ALA A 90 2.51 -16.86 -0.31
C ALA A 90 2.08 -18.04 -1.20
N ALA A 91 1.44 -17.76 -2.34
CA ALA A 91 1.03 -18.81 -3.28
C ALA A 91 2.21 -19.59 -3.86
N ALA A 92 3.33 -18.92 -4.13
CA ALA A 92 4.55 -19.57 -4.60
C ALA A 92 5.16 -20.49 -3.53
N ASP A 93 5.18 -20.06 -2.26
CA ASP A 93 5.68 -20.87 -1.15
C ASP A 93 4.81 -22.11 -0.91
N ASP A 94 3.48 -21.95 -0.97
CA ASP A 94 2.54 -23.07 -0.85
C ASP A 94 2.76 -24.09 -1.96
N LEU A 95 2.93 -23.64 -3.21
CA LEU A 95 3.20 -24.52 -4.35
C LEU A 95 4.55 -25.25 -4.19
N ALA A 96 5.59 -24.54 -3.77
CA ALA A 96 6.91 -25.12 -3.51
C ALA A 96 6.83 -26.20 -2.42
N ARG A 97 6.12 -25.91 -1.31
CA ARG A 97 5.91 -26.84 -0.20
C ARG A 97 5.13 -28.08 -0.61
N MET A 98 4.06 -27.91 -1.39
CA MET A 98 3.28 -29.03 -1.93
C MET A 98 4.12 -29.92 -2.84
N THR A 99 4.91 -29.32 -3.72
CA THR A 99 5.79 -30.04 -4.65
C THR A 99 6.88 -30.79 -3.89
N PHE A 100 7.51 -30.14 -2.91
CA PHE A 100 8.52 -30.76 -2.07
C PHE A 100 7.97 -31.96 -1.28
N HIS A 101 6.80 -31.81 -0.64
CA HIS A 101 6.15 -32.93 0.05
C HIS A 101 5.77 -34.08 -0.89
N ARG A 102 5.38 -33.78 -2.13
CA ARG A 102 5.11 -34.81 -3.14
C ARG A 102 6.38 -35.60 -3.49
N VAL A 103 7.48 -34.90 -3.77
CA VAL A 103 8.77 -35.53 -4.07
C VAL A 103 9.26 -36.39 -2.91
N LEU A 104 9.20 -35.89 -1.67
CA LEU A 104 9.57 -36.67 -0.49
C LEU A 104 8.72 -37.92 -0.31
N ARG A 105 7.42 -37.84 -0.58
CA ARG A 105 6.52 -39.00 -0.54
C ARG A 105 6.87 -40.03 -1.60
N ASP A 106 7.14 -39.59 -2.83
CA ASP A 106 7.47 -40.48 -3.94
C ASP A 106 8.82 -41.20 -3.70
N LEU A 107 9.82 -40.48 -3.18
CA LEU A 107 11.12 -41.06 -2.79
C LEU A 107 11.01 -41.99 -1.57
N GLY A 108 10.23 -41.62 -0.55
CA GLY A 108 9.99 -42.46 0.62
C GLY A 108 9.17 -43.72 0.32
N GLY A 109 8.30 -43.66 -0.70
CA GLY A 109 7.56 -44.82 -1.21
C GLY A 109 8.43 -45.78 -2.03
N GLN A 110 9.48 -45.27 -2.70
CA GLN A 110 10.44 -46.10 -3.46
C GLN A 110 11.43 -46.87 -2.56
N ALA A 111 11.59 -46.48 -1.29
CA ALA A 111 12.48 -47.15 -0.33
C ALA A 111 11.87 -48.39 0.35
N ARG A 112 10.67 -48.83 -0.07
CA ARG A 112 10.02 -50.06 0.41
C ARG A 112 10.05 -51.15 -0.66
N TRP A 113 11.20 -51.82 -0.78
CA TRP A 113 11.33 -53.15 -1.40
C TRP A 113 12.31 -53.97 -0.57
#